data_AF-A0A4Y2A5Y7-F1
#
_entry.id   AF-A0A4Y2A5Y7-F1
#
_cell.length_a   1.000
_cell.length_b   1.000
_cell.length_c   1.000
_cell.angle_alpha   90.00
_cell.angle_beta   90.00
_cell.angle_gamma   90.00
#
_symmetry.space_group_name_H-M   'P 1'
#
loop_
_entity.id
_entity.type
_entity.pdbx_description
1 polymer ?
#
loop_
_entity_poly.entity_id
_entity_poly.type
_entity_poly.pdbx_seq_one_letter_code
_entity_poly.pdbx_strand_id
1 'polypeptide(L)'
;MCASKENPAKCEMRGVIRFLWAKKLSAADIHRELWAVYGPNIMSEGVVRQWVRFFKDGRTNIHDESRSGRPSVVSADLIKEIDEKIRLLRNFTISQLSEHLPNISRTVLYKTVTRKLGYRKFCARWAPKMLTEIHKTSRMGAARYHTGGEDFLNRIVTGDETWVVHVNAETKQQSMAWGHICSPTRLRKARQTLSARKLMVTVFWDAQGILLIEFMTRGTTINSEVYCRTLKKLKRAIQNKRRGLLSSGVVLLHDNARPHTAVRTGEPNHLLFRVFWQGFGVHDDDDIRGNWEEKQSKTNVAIPVGLESSSRSVISLPAFFQIISSFYLESFRIESRNSKLDMLW
;
A
#
# COMPACT_ATOMS: atom_id res chain seq x y z
N MET A 1 -47.32 -54.25 -6.31
CA MET A 1 -45.95 -54.02 -5.80
C MET A 1 -45.81 -52.54 -5.52
N CYS A 2 -45.78 -52.16 -4.24
CA CYS A 2 -45.78 -50.75 -3.84
C CYS A 2 -44.35 -50.21 -3.94
N ALA A 3 -44.14 -49.17 -4.76
CA ALA A 3 -42.84 -48.53 -4.91
C ALA A 3 -42.36 -48.03 -3.53
N SER A 4 -41.15 -48.42 -3.15
CA SER A 4 -40.45 -47.92 -1.96
C SER A 4 -40.21 -46.42 -2.15
N LYS A 5 -41.15 -45.59 -1.67
CA LYS A 5 -41.00 -44.14 -1.71
C LYS A 5 -39.85 -43.75 -0.78
N GLU A 6 -38.92 -43.00 -1.35
CA GLU A 6 -37.73 -42.46 -0.71
C GLU A 6 -38.05 -41.81 0.65
N ASN A 7 -37.11 -41.88 1.59
CA ASN A 7 -37.24 -41.31 2.92
C ASN A 7 -37.42 -39.77 2.81
N PRO A 8 -38.64 -39.24 3.00
CA PRO A 8 -38.95 -37.83 2.71
C PRO A 8 -38.21 -36.89 3.66
N ALA A 9 -37.90 -35.69 3.19
CA ALA A 9 -37.21 -34.71 4.02
C ALA A 9 -38.10 -34.30 5.21
N LYS A 10 -37.49 -34.01 6.36
CA LYS A 10 -38.24 -33.64 7.58
C LYS A 10 -39.18 -32.44 7.38
N CYS A 11 -38.81 -31.48 6.54
CA CYS A 11 -39.65 -30.33 6.21
C CYS A 11 -40.88 -30.72 5.37
N GLU A 12 -40.76 -31.68 4.45
CA GLU A 12 -41.87 -32.19 3.65
C GLU A 12 -42.92 -32.85 4.55
N MET A 13 -42.48 -33.69 5.48
CA MET A 13 -43.38 -34.32 6.46
C MET A 13 -44.12 -33.31 7.31
N ARG A 14 -43.45 -32.23 7.72
CA ARG A 14 -44.07 -31.13 8.46
C ARG A 14 -45.06 -30.34 7.61
N GLY A 15 -44.79 -30.21 6.31
CA GLY A 15 -45.73 -29.66 5.34
C GLY A 15 -47.00 -30.51 5.22
N VAL A 16 -46.87 -31.84 5.15
CA VAL A 16 -48.00 -32.78 5.14
C VAL A 16 -48.79 -32.69 6.45
N ILE A 17 -48.14 -32.62 7.61
CA ILE A 17 -48.81 -32.42 8.90
C ILE A 17 -49.61 -31.12 8.91
N ARG A 18 -49.03 -30.01 8.40
CA ARG A 18 -49.71 -28.72 8.31
C ARG A 18 -50.97 -28.81 7.44
N PHE A 19 -50.88 -29.51 6.31
CA PHE A 19 -52.01 -29.72 5.40
C PHE A 19 -53.12 -30.57 6.04
N LEU A 20 -52.77 -31.71 6.64
CA LEU A 20 -53.75 -32.60 7.26
C LEU A 20 -54.39 -32.00 8.53
N TRP A 21 -53.63 -31.22 9.29
CA TRP A 21 -54.18 -30.43 10.39
C TRP A 21 -55.17 -29.36 9.90
N ALA A 22 -54.88 -28.68 8.77
CA ALA A 22 -55.81 -27.73 8.16
C ALA A 22 -57.12 -28.40 7.70
N LYS A 23 -57.06 -29.68 7.28
CA LYS A 23 -58.22 -30.55 7.02
C LYS A 23 -58.95 -31.02 8.30
N LYS A 24 -58.55 -30.55 9.48
CA LYS A 24 -59.16 -30.84 10.79
C LYS A 24 -59.00 -32.28 11.28
N LEU A 25 -57.98 -33.00 10.81
CA LEU A 25 -57.66 -34.33 11.36
C LEU A 25 -57.03 -34.22 12.75
N SER A 26 -57.26 -35.23 13.60
CA SER A 26 -56.58 -35.34 14.89
C SER A 26 -55.11 -35.72 14.70
N ALA A 27 -54.23 -35.41 15.67
CA ALA A 27 -52.82 -35.76 15.57
C ALA A 27 -52.58 -37.28 15.47
N ALA A 28 -53.47 -38.09 16.06
CA ALA A 28 -53.41 -39.55 15.95
C ALA A 28 -53.78 -40.02 14.54
N ASP A 29 -54.80 -39.43 13.91
CA ASP A 29 -55.19 -39.75 12.54
C ASP A 29 -54.13 -39.31 11.54
N ILE A 30 -53.54 -38.13 11.74
CA ILE A 30 -52.39 -37.67 10.95
C ILE A 30 -51.24 -38.67 11.04
N HIS A 31 -50.92 -39.17 12.23
CA HIS A 31 -49.87 -40.19 12.38
C HIS A 31 -50.22 -41.49 11.65
N ARG A 32 -51.48 -41.95 11.70
CA ARG A 32 -51.93 -43.15 10.96
C ARG A 32 -51.81 -42.99 9.44
N GLU A 33 -52.19 -41.82 8.91
CA GLU A 33 -52.05 -41.50 7.48
C GLU A 33 -50.58 -41.48 7.04
N LEU A 34 -49.72 -40.83 7.83
CA LEU A 34 -48.29 -40.81 7.57
C LEU A 34 -47.68 -42.23 7.65
N TRP A 35 -48.12 -43.03 8.62
CA TRP A 35 -47.70 -44.41 8.80
C TRP A 35 -48.12 -45.29 7.62
N ALA A 36 -49.35 -45.13 7.11
CA ALA A 36 -49.87 -45.90 5.99
C ALA A 36 -49.16 -45.58 4.66
N VAL A 37 -48.77 -44.31 4.45
CA VAL A 37 -48.15 -43.87 3.18
C VAL A 37 -46.63 -44.03 3.17
N TYR A 38 -45.97 -43.72 4.29
CA TYR A 38 -44.50 -43.65 4.35
C TYR A 38 -43.85 -44.71 5.27
N GLY A 39 -44.64 -45.48 6.02
CA GLY A 39 -44.17 -46.60 6.84
C GLY A 39 -43.82 -46.24 8.30
N PRO A 40 -43.47 -47.25 9.11
CA PRO A 40 -43.40 -47.15 10.58
C PRO A 40 -42.27 -46.28 11.15
N ASN A 41 -41.23 -45.96 10.38
CA ASN A 41 -39.98 -45.37 10.90
C ASN A 41 -39.78 -43.88 10.56
N ILE A 42 -40.79 -43.20 10.02
CA ILE A 42 -40.62 -41.84 9.50
C ILE A 42 -40.71 -40.77 10.58
N MET A 43 -41.74 -40.84 11.42
CA MET A 43 -41.95 -39.85 12.47
C MET A 43 -42.79 -40.46 13.59
N SER A 44 -42.36 -40.30 14.84
CA SER A 44 -43.15 -40.74 15.98
C SER A 44 -44.38 -39.87 16.18
N GLU A 45 -45.44 -40.46 16.74
CA GLU A 45 -46.68 -39.74 17.09
C GLU A 45 -46.41 -38.52 17.98
N GLY A 46 -45.40 -38.59 18.88
CA GLY A 46 -44.99 -37.47 19.72
C GLY A 46 -44.53 -36.25 18.93
N VAL A 47 -43.75 -36.46 17.86
CA VAL A 47 -43.30 -35.38 16.97
C VAL A 47 -44.48 -34.81 16.17
N VAL A 48 -45.41 -35.66 15.70
CA VAL A 48 -46.64 -35.19 15.02
C VAL A 48 -47.47 -34.31 15.95
N ARG A 49 -47.72 -34.74 17.19
CA ARG A 49 -48.43 -33.95 18.21
C ARG A 49 -47.74 -32.61 18.50
N GLN A 50 -46.41 -32.60 18.57
CA GLN A 50 -45.64 -31.38 18.77
C GLN A 50 -45.81 -30.38 17.61
N TRP A 51 -45.73 -30.84 16.36
CA TRP A 51 -45.93 -29.98 15.19
C TRP A 51 -47.37 -29.49 15.07
N VAL A 52 -48.36 -30.32 15.36
CA VAL A 52 -49.77 -29.88 15.44
C VAL A 52 -49.94 -28.78 16.49
N ARG A 53 -49.27 -28.88 17.64
CA ARG A 53 -49.27 -27.80 18.64
C ARG A 53 -48.64 -26.51 18.10
N PHE A 54 -47.48 -26.59 17.47
CA PHE A 54 -46.86 -25.42 16.85
C PHE A 54 -47.76 -24.75 15.81
N PHE A 55 -48.49 -25.51 15.00
CA PHE A 55 -49.44 -24.96 14.03
C PHE A 55 -50.67 -24.34 14.70
N LYS A 56 -51.17 -24.92 15.81
CA LYS A 56 -52.22 -24.31 16.64
C LYS A 56 -51.76 -22.98 17.25
N ASP A 57 -50.49 -22.90 17.65
CA ASP A 57 -49.88 -21.69 18.23
C ASP A 57 -49.48 -20.65 17.16
N GLY A 58 -49.85 -20.85 15.89
CA GLY A 58 -49.69 -19.88 14.80
C GLY A 58 -48.36 -19.95 14.04
N ARG A 59 -47.47 -20.92 14.32
CA ARG A 59 -46.21 -21.09 13.57
C ARG A 59 -46.51 -21.47 12.11
N THR A 60 -45.95 -20.73 11.14
CA THR A 60 -46.09 -21.05 9.70
C THR A 60 -44.83 -21.67 9.08
N ASN A 61 -43.69 -21.54 9.74
CA ASN A 61 -42.40 -22.07 9.25
C ASN A 61 -42.24 -23.57 9.56
N ILE A 62 -42.03 -24.36 8.51
CA ILE A 62 -41.83 -25.83 8.57
C ILE A 62 -40.36 -26.25 8.80
N HIS A 63 -39.42 -25.31 8.73
CA HIS A 63 -38.01 -25.57 8.99
C HIS A 63 -37.69 -25.54 10.49
N ASP A 64 -36.59 -26.19 10.86
CA ASP A 64 -36.01 -26.04 12.20
C ASP A 64 -35.67 -24.57 12.44
N GLU A 65 -35.93 -24.09 13.66
CA GLU A 65 -35.40 -22.80 14.08
C GLU A 65 -33.89 -22.87 14.23
N SER A 66 -33.22 -21.73 14.07
CA SER A 66 -31.81 -21.59 14.37
C SER A 66 -31.54 -22.08 15.78
N ARG A 67 -30.85 -23.22 15.90
CA ARG A 67 -30.44 -23.74 17.21
C ARG A 67 -29.48 -22.73 17.82
N SER A 68 -29.69 -22.40 19.09
CA SER A 68 -28.66 -21.74 19.88
C SER A 68 -27.43 -22.66 19.90
N GLY A 69 -26.41 -22.28 19.14
CA GLY A 69 -25.14 -23.00 19.14
C GLY A 69 -24.45 -22.92 20.50
N ARG A 70 -23.31 -23.62 20.63
CA ARG A 70 -22.45 -23.48 21.81
C ARG A 70 -22.13 -21.99 22.05
N PRO A 71 -22.31 -21.47 23.28
CA PRO A 71 -21.95 -20.09 23.60
C PRO A 71 -20.52 -19.79 23.14
N SER A 72 -20.34 -18.66 22.44
CA SER A 72 -19.01 -18.20 22.02
C SER A 72 -18.15 -18.00 23.27
N VAL A 73 -17.01 -18.69 23.36
CA VAL A 73 -16.00 -18.56 24.44
C VAL A 73 -15.50 -17.10 24.59
N VAL A 74 -15.73 -16.27 23.57
CA VAL A 74 -15.33 -14.87 23.52
C VAL A 74 -16.51 -13.99 23.92
N SER A 75 -16.46 -13.44 25.14
CA SER A 75 -17.40 -12.43 25.66
C SER A 75 -17.21 -11.07 24.98
N ALA A 76 -18.19 -10.18 25.09
CA ALA A 76 -18.10 -8.81 24.56
C ALA A 76 -16.98 -8.00 25.25
N ASP A 77 -16.83 -8.17 26.56
CA ASP A 77 -15.79 -7.50 27.36
C ASP A 77 -14.39 -7.87 26.89
N LEU A 78 -14.18 -9.15 26.57
CA LEU A 78 -12.91 -9.63 26.04
C LEU A 78 -12.60 -9.03 24.65
N ILE A 79 -13.61 -8.88 23.79
CA ILE A 79 -13.42 -8.25 22.47
C ILE A 79 -12.98 -6.80 22.65
N LYS A 80 -13.62 -6.08 23.59
CA LYS A 80 -13.29 -4.70 23.92
C LYS A 80 -11.87 -4.58 24.46
N GLU A 81 -11.47 -5.43 25.40
CA GLU A 81 -10.11 -5.44 25.95
C GLU A 81 -9.05 -5.68 24.85
N ILE A 82 -9.31 -6.61 23.93
CA ILE A 82 -8.43 -6.88 22.79
C ILE A 82 -8.34 -5.65 21.86
N ASP A 83 -9.46 -4.97 21.58
CA ASP A 83 -9.49 -3.77 20.73
C ASP A 83 -8.70 -2.61 21.36
N GLU A 84 -8.90 -2.34 22.65
CA GLU A 84 -8.18 -1.30 23.39
C GLU A 84 -6.66 -1.53 23.36
N LYS A 85 -6.21 -2.77 23.60
CA LYS A 85 -4.78 -3.12 23.53
C LYS A 85 -4.19 -2.88 22.14
N ILE A 86 -4.92 -3.21 21.06
CA ILE A 86 -4.46 -3.00 19.68
C ILE A 86 -4.41 -1.51 19.31
N ARG A 87 -5.35 -0.70 19.81
CA ARG A 87 -5.36 0.75 19.59
C ARG A 87 -4.19 1.46 20.26
N LEU A 88 -3.83 1.03 21.47
CA LEU A 88 -2.68 1.58 22.20
C LEU A 88 -1.34 1.27 21.51
N LEU A 89 -1.16 0.03 21.02
CA LEU A 89 0.06 -0.41 20.36
C LEU A 89 -0.24 -1.00 18.98
N ARG A 90 -0.26 -0.16 17.95
CA ARG A 90 -0.68 -0.56 16.60
C ARG A 90 0.16 -1.68 15.96
N ASN A 91 1.37 -1.92 16.46
CA ASN A 91 2.28 -2.97 15.98
C ASN A 91 2.20 -4.28 16.78
N PHE A 92 1.19 -4.46 17.64
CA PHE A 92 1.07 -5.63 18.51
C PHE A 92 1.06 -6.98 17.78
N THR A 93 1.68 -7.98 18.38
CA THR A 93 1.67 -9.36 17.87
C THR A 93 0.62 -10.21 18.58
N ILE A 94 0.13 -11.27 17.90
CA ILE A 94 -0.71 -12.27 18.54
C ILE A 94 0.02 -12.96 19.71
N SER A 95 1.37 -13.03 19.66
CA SER A 95 2.17 -13.53 20.78
C SER A 95 2.01 -12.69 22.03
N GLN A 96 2.21 -11.39 21.90
CA GLN A 96 2.10 -10.46 23.03
C GLN A 96 0.66 -10.42 23.55
N LEU A 97 -0.37 -10.48 22.68
CA LEU A 97 -1.76 -10.63 23.15
C LEU A 97 -1.95 -11.89 23.99
N SER A 98 -1.35 -13.01 23.58
CA SER A 98 -1.45 -14.27 24.30
C SER A 98 -0.73 -14.24 25.65
N GLU A 99 0.35 -13.47 25.79
CA GLU A 99 1.05 -13.28 27.06
C GLU A 99 0.21 -12.45 28.04
N HIS A 100 -0.50 -11.42 27.56
CA HIS A 100 -1.42 -10.65 28.38
C HIS A 100 -2.73 -11.37 28.69
N LEU A 101 -3.12 -12.33 27.84
CA LEU A 101 -4.36 -13.09 27.94
C LEU A 101 -4.09 -14.60 27.92
N PRO A 102 -3.41 -15.14 28.95
CA PRO A 102 -2.92 -16.52 28.95
C PRO A 102 -4.04 -17.56 28.92
N ASN A 103 -5.23 -17.20 29.41
CA ASN A 103 -6.40 -18.07 29.46
C ASN A 103 -7.09 -18.24 28.09
N ILE A 104 -6.60 -17.56 27.05
CA ILE A 104 -7.22 -17.57 25.73
C ILE A 104 -6.24 -18.10 24.71
N SER A 105 -6.67 -19.13 23.98
CA SER A 105 -5.84 -19.70 22.93
C SER A 105 -5.50 -18.67 21.84
N ARG A 106 -4.28 -18.74 21.32
CA ARG A 106 -3.77 -17.89 20.23
C ARG A 106 -4.68 -17.91 19.00
N THR A 107 -5.28 -19.06 18.70
CA THR A 107 -6.21 -19.22 17.56
C THR A 107 -7.49 -18.41 17.77
N VAL A 108 -8.01 -18.38 19.00
CA VAL A 108 -9.18 -17.57 19.35
C VAL A 108 -8.83 -16.08 19.27
N LEU A 109 -7.69 -15.65 19.82
CA LEU A 109 -7.20 -14.27 19.69
C LEU A 109 -7.08 -13.87 18.21
N TYR A 110 -6.42 -14.69 17.39
CA TYR A 110 -6.28 -14.43 15.96
C TYR A 110 -7.63 -14.28 15.25
N LYS A 111 -8.58 -15.20 15.50
CA LYS A 111 -9.93 -15.13 14.91
C LYS A 111 -10.71 -13.90 15.39
N THR A 112 -10.59 -13.54 16.66
CA THR A 112 -11.23 -12.33 17.21
C THR A 112 -10.68 -11.09 16.53
N VAL A 113 -9.36 -10.94 16.46
CA VAL A 113 -8.70 -9.78 15.82
C VAL A 113 -9.05 -9.68 14.33
N THR A 114 -8.98 -10.78 13.59
CA THR A 114 -9.15 -10.74 12.12
C THR A 114 -10.61 -10.81 11.67
N ARG A 115 -11.47 -11.61 12.32
CA ARG A 115 -12.85 -11.84 11.87
C ARG A 115 -13.88 -11.01 12.64
N LYS A 116 -13.71 -10.84 13.96
CA LYS A 116 -14.66 -10.07 14.77
C LYS A 116 -14.37 -8.57 14.74
N LEU A 117 -13.09 -8.19 14.90
CA LEU A 117 -12.65 -6.79 14.89
C LEU A 117 -12.23 -6.29 13.50
N GLY A 118 -12.01 -7.19 12.54
CA GLY A 118 -11.69 -6.82 11.16
C GLY A 118 -10.27 -6.25 10.94
N TYR A 119 -9.36 -6.39 11.91
CA TYR A 119 -7.99 -5.90 11.74
C TYR A 119 -7.20 -6.72 10.73
N ARG A 120 -6.39 -6.01 9.95
CA ARG A 120 -5.41 -6.59 9.02
C ARG A 120 -4.04 -5.96 9.25
N LYS A 121 -2.98 -6.76 9.16
CA LYS A 121 -1.60 -6.25 9.21
C LYS A 121 -1.20 -5.68 7.86
N PHE A 122 -0.62 -4.48 7.90
CA PHE A 122 0.00 -3.81 6.77
C PHE A 122 1.47 -3.55 7.11
N CYS A 123 2.35 -3.61 6.12
CA CYS A 123 3.72 -3.14 6.29
C CYS A 123 3.70 -1.61 6.35
N ALA A 124 4.45 -1.05 7.31
CA ALA A 124 4.65 0.40 7.35
C ALA A 124 5.31 0.88 6.05
N ARG A 125 4.92 2.07 5.58
CA ARG A 125 5.59 2.72 4.47
C ARG A 125 6.81 3.46 5.01
N TRP A 126 7.93 3.32 4.33
CA TRP A 126 9.13 4.03 4.70
C TRP A 126 9.01 5.53 4.36
N ALA A 127 8.85 6.37 5.38
CA ALA A 127 8.98 7.82 5.23
C ALA A 127 10.47 8.23 5.16
N PRO A 128 10.85 9.25 4.36
CA PRO A 128 12.24 9.73 4.31
C PRO A 128 12.78 10.31 5.62
N LYS A 129 11.92 10.98 6.39
CA LYS A 129 12.27 11.62 7.67
C LYS A 129 11.01 11.79 8.53
N MET A 130 11.15 11.69 9.84
CA MET A 130 10.11 12.13 10.78
C MET A 130 10.12 13.66 10.85
N LEU A 131 9.01 14.28 10.45
CA LEU A 131 8.90 15.73 10.38
C LEU A 131 8.48 16.32 11.73
N THR A 132 9.10 17.44 12.10
CA THR A 132 8.66 18.30 13.21
C THR A 132 7.50 19.17 12.75
N GLU A 133 6.74 19.76 13.67
CA GLU A 133 5.64 20.66 13.32
C GLU A 133 6.10 21.85 12.47
N ILE A 134 7.30 22.39 12.74
CA ILE A 134 7.91 23.46 11.93
C ILE A 134 8.11 23.01 10.47
N HIS A 135 8.65 21.81 10.25
CA HIS A 135 8.82 21.27 8.90
C HIS A 135 7.47 21.05 8.20
N LYS A 136 6.45 20.57 8.92
CA LYS A 136 5.10 20.37 8.36
C LYS A 136 4.46 21.69 7.95
N THR A 137 4.45 22.68 8.84
CA THR A 137 3.88 24.01 8.56
C THR A 137 4.56 24.65 7.36
N SER A 138 5.88 24.55 7.27
CA SER A 138 6.62 25.13 6.14
C SER A 138 6.29 24.43 4.82
N ARG A 139 6.21 23.09 4.81
CA ARG A 139 5.76 22.31 3.63
C ARG A 139 4.34 22.69 3.20
N MET A 140 3.43 22.82 4.16
CA MET A 140 2.04 23.24 3.89
C MET A 140 1.99 24.65 3.32
N GLY A 141 2.81 25.56 3.83
CA GLY A 141 3.00 26.90 3.28
C GLY A 141 3.48 26.84 1.83
N ALA A 142 4.51 26.06 1.52
CA ALA A 142 5.05 25.87 0.17
C ALA A 142 4.00 25.39 -0.82
N ALA A 143 3.23 24.36 -0.43
CA ALA A 143 2.19 23.76 -1.25
C ALA A 143 1.05 24.75 -1.56
N ARG A 144 0.77 25.69 -0.65
CA ARG A 144 -0.27 26.71 -0.85
C ARG A 144 0.09 27.78 -1.89
N TYR A 145 1.37 28.01 -2.17
CA TYR A 145 1.80 28.99 -3.20
C TYR A 145 1.53 28.52 -4.65
N HIS A 146 0.92 27.35 -4.84
CA HIS A 146 0.62 26.79 -6.17
C HIS A 146 -0.69 27.30 -6.78
N THR A 147 -1.20 28.45 -6.32
CA THR A 147 -2.37 29.12 -6.90
C THR A 147 -2.09 29.86 -8.22
N GLY A 148 -0.83 29.86 -8.68
CA GLY A 148 -0.37 30.58 -9.88
C GLY A 148 -0.81 30.02 -11.24
N GLY A 149 -1.66 29.00 -11.27
CA GLY A 149 -2.19 28.41 -12.51
C GLY A 149 -1.16 27.66 -13.35
N GLU A 150 -1.60 27.16 -14.52
CA GLU A 150 -0.75 26.39 -15.44
C GLU A 150 0.41 27.22 -16.03
N ASP A 151 0.21 28.53 -16.19
CA ASP A 151 1.25 29.44 -16.71
C ASP A 151 2.48 29.51 -15.82
N PHE A 152 2.31 29.40 -14.50
CA PHE A 152 3.43 29.32 -13.56
C PHE A 152 4.15 27.98 -13.70
N LEU A 153 3.42 26.87 -13.74
CA LEU A 153 4.00 25.52 -13.86
C LEU A 153 4.80 25.34 -15.15
N ASN A 154 4.33 25.93 -16.26
CA ASN A 154 5.02 25.89 -17.55
C ASN A 154 6.35 26.66 -17.57
N ARG A 155 6.61 27.51 -16.56
CA ARG A 155 7.87 28.25 -16.40
C ARG A 155 8.86 27.57 -15.46
N ILE A 156 8.46 26.46 -14.82
CA ILE A 156 9.31 25.73 -13.88
C ILE A 156 10.27 24.84 -14.66
N VAL A 157 11.56 25.05 -14.39
CA VAL A 157 12.62 24.10 -14.69
C VAL A 157 13.05 23.48 -13.38
N THR A 158 13.10 22.16 -13.31
CA THR A 158 13.57 21.44 -12.13
C THR A 158 14.72 20.52 -12.48
N GLY A 159 15.56 20.22 -11.49
CA GLY A 159 16.61 19.24 -11.64
C GLY A 159 17.01 18.65 -10.30
N ASP A 160 17.59 17.46 -10.38
CA ASP A 160 18.06 16.71 -9.24
C ASP A 160 19.28 15.86 -9.64
N GLU A 161 20.05 15.46 -8.63
CA GLU A 161 21.22 14.62 -8.78
C GLU A 161 20.98 13.22 -8.23
N THR A 162 21.27 12.22 -9.05
CA THR A 162 21.08 10.83 -8.67
C THR A 162 22.34 10.00 -8.90
N TRP A 163 22.56 9.03 -8.02
CA TRP A 163 23.60 8.03 -8.19
C TRP A 163 23.09 6.88 -9.05
N VAL A 164 23.67 6.73 -10.23
CA VAL A 164 23.49 5.57 -11.08
C VAL A 164 24.54 4.54 -10.71
N VAL A 165 24.09 3.35 -10.32
CA VAL A 165 24.98 2.25 -9.95
C VAL A 165 25.07 1.27 -11.10
N HIS A 166 26.28 0.96 -11.53
CA HIS A 166 26.50 -0.15 -12.44
C HIS A 166 26.46 -1.48 -11.67
N VAL A 167 25.37 -2.23 -11.81
CA VAL A 167 25.14 -3.49 -11.10
C VAL A 167 25.15 -4.67 -12.09
N ASN A 168 26.17 -5.52 -12.02
CA ASN A 168 26.22 -6.81 -12.71
C ASN A 168 25.70 -7.94 -11.80
N ALA A 169 24.62 -7.69 -11.07
CA ALA A 169 23.98 -8.72 -10.26
C ALA A 169 22.90 -9.39 -11.11
N GLU A 170 22.92 -10.74 -11.16
CA GLU A 170 21.77 -11.47 -11.69
C GLU A 170 20.52 -11.06 -10.90
N THR A 171 19.44 -10.80 -11.64
CA THR A 171 18.13 -10.51 -11.07
C THR A 171 17.62 -11.69 -10.25
N LYS A 172 16.62 -11.45 -9.39
CA LYS A 172 15.96 -12.51 -8.60
C LYS A 172 15.44 -13.65 -9.49
N GLN A 173 15.00 -13.32 -10.70
CA GLN A 173 14.49 -14.29 -11.67
C GLN A 173 15.63 -15.09 -12.32
N GLN A 174 16.73 -14.43 -12.71
CA GLN A 174 17.92 -15.09 -13.23
C GLN A 174 18.59 -15.99 -12.19
N SER A 175 18.51 -15.63 -10.90
CA SER A 175 19.07 -16.42 -9.80
C SER A 175 18.11 -17.49 -9.27
N MET A 176 17.01 -17.80 -9.98
CA MET A 176 16.13 -18.90 -9.57
C MET A 176 16.85 -20.23 -9.79
N ALA A 177 16.87 -21.05 -8.75
CA ALA A 177 17.45 -22.38 -8.81
C ALA A 177 16.43 -23.39 -8.28
N TRP A 178 16.47 -24.60 -8.84
CA TRP A 178 15.69 -25.74 -8.38
C TRP A 178 16.19 -26.20 -7.00
N GLY A 179 15.27 -26.58 -6.12
CA GLY A 179 15.59 -27.13 -4.80
C GLY A 179 14.73 -28.35 -4.50
N HIS A 180 15.30 -29.35 -3.82
CA HIS A 180 14.60 -30.57 -3.41
C HIS A 180 13.84 -30.34 -2.09
N ILE A 181 12.74 -31.10 -1.85
CA ILE A 181 11.89 -30.96 -0.65
C ILE A 181 12.69 -31.18 0.65
N CYS A 182 13.72 -32.03 0.60
CA CYS A 182 14.58 -32.33 1.75
C CYS A 182 15.83 -31.45 1.82
N SER A 183 16.02 -30.48 0.93
CA SER A 183 17.21 -29.62 0.94
C SER A 183 17.13 -28.60 2.07
N PRO A 184 18.18 -28.47 2.91
CA PRO A 184 18.19 -27.46 3.96
C PRO A 184 18.48 -26.08 3.35
N THR A 185 17.50 -25.20 3.46
CA THR A 185 17.59 -23.74 3.29
C THR A 185 17.66 -23.21 1.85
N ARG A 186 17.00 -22.05 1.66
CA ARG A 186 17.16 -21.19 0.49
C ARG A 186 18.65 -20.91 0.24
N LEU A 187 19.08 -21.01 -1.02
CA LEU A 187 20.40 -20.59 -1.46
C LEU A 187 20.69 -19.17 -0.95
N ARG A 188 21.85 -19.00 -0.32
CA ARG A 188 22.33 -17.72 0.18
C ARG A 188 23.24 -17.10 -0.87
N LYS A 189 22.87 -15.92 -1.35
CA LYS A 189 23.71 -15.13 -2.25
C LYS A 189 24.35 -13.99 -1.46
N ALA A 190 25.66 -13.85 -1.58
CA ALA A 190 26.35 -12.69 -1.03
C ALA A 190 25.82 -11.42 -1.71
N ARG A 191 25.45 -10.41 -0.93
CA ARG A 191 25.03 -9.12 -1.47
C ARG A 191 26.25 -8.47 -2.14
N GLN A 192 26.18 -8.24 -3.45
CA GLN A 192 27.24 -7.51 -4.14
C GLN A 192 27.27 -6.06 -3.64
N THR A 193 28.47 -5.55 -3.37
CA THR A 193 28.68 -4.19 -2.91
C THR A 193 28.42 -3.22 -4.06
N LEU A 194 27.40 -2.38 -3.92
CA LEU A 194 26.97 -1.40 -4.93
C LEU A 194 27.97 -0.25 -5.15
N SER A 195 29.07 -0.20 -4.39
CA SER A 195 29.99 0.94 -4.36
C SER A 195 31.04 0.96 -5.47
N ALA A 196 31.37 -0.17 -6.09
CA ALA A 196 32.56 -0.28 -6.93
C ALA A 196 32.50 0.58 -8.22
N ARG A 197 31.31 0.96 -8.70
CA ARG A 197 31.13 1.65 -9.99
C ARG A 197 29.90 2.58 -10.00
N LYS A 198 29.84 3.53 -9.06
CA LYS A 198 28.80 4.58 -9.04
C LYS A 198 29.17 5.74 -9.96
N LEU A 199 28.17 6.30 -10.64
CA LEU A 199 28.25 7.53 -11.42
C LEU A 199 27.17 8.48 -10.92
N MET A 200 27.52 9.73 -10.65
CA MET A 200 26.52 10.76 -10.35
C MET A 200 26.04 11.38 -11.65
N VAL A 201 24.73 11.53 -11.78
CA VAL A 201 24.08 12.13 -12.94
C VAL A 201 23.19 13.27 -12.47
N THR A 202 23.40 14.45 -13.04
CA THR A 202 22.52 15.60 -12.87
C THR A 202 21.57 15.66 -14.05
N VAL A 203 20.26 15.75 -13.80
CA VAL A 203 19.24 15.85 -14.84
C VAL A 203 18.39 17.08 -14.59
N PHE A 204 18.15 17.87 -15.65
CA PHE A 204 17.21 18.99 -15.64
C PHE A 204 16.10 18.77 -16.67
N TRP A 205 14.86 19.09 -16.30
CA TRP A 205 13.68 18.96 -17.14
C TRP A 205 12.62 20.02 -16.83
N ASP A 206 11.70 20.19 -17.77
CA ASP A 206 10.49 21.00 -17.64
C ASP A 206 9.25 20.18 -17.98
N ALA A 207 8.08 20.83 -18.01
CA ALA A 207 6.81 20.20 -18.39
C ALA A 207 6.83 19.56 -19.80
N GLN A 208 7.73 19.98 -20.68
CA GLN A 208 7.87 19.47 -22.04
C GLN A 208 8.98 18.40 -22.18
N GLY A 209 9.73 18.10 -21.11
CA GLY A 209 10.73 17.02 -21.09
C GLY A 209 12.16 17.48 -20.73
N ILE A 210 13.15 16.64 -21.08
CA ILE A 210 14.54 16.80 -20.62
C ILE A 210 15.28 17.93 -21.34
N LEU A 211 15.87 18.82 -20.54
CA LEU A 211 16.70 19.93 -20.98
C LEU A 211 18.18 19.55 -21.01
N LEU A 212 18.70 18.99 -19.93
CA LEU A 212 20.12 18.66 -19.79
C LEU A 212 20.30 17.38 -18.97
N ILE A 213 21.22 16.51 -19.42
CA ILE A 213 21.75 15.39 -18.64
C ILE A 213 23.26 15.59 -18.60
N GLU A 214 23.84 15.63 -17.41
CA GLU A 214 25.27 15.76 -17.20
C GLU A 214 25.78 14.62 -16.32
N PHE A 215 26.73 13.85 -16.85
CA PHE A 215 27.41 12.79 -16.12
C PHE A 215 28.64 13.39 -15.45
N MET A 216 28.74 13.20 -14.13
CA MET A 216 29.94 13.58 -13.42
C MET A 216 31.04 12.53 -13.60
N THR A 217 32.27 13.03 -13.61
CA THR A 217 33.47 12.19 -13.55
C THR A 217 33.49 11.37 -12.26
N ARG A 218 34.04 10.16 -12.34
CA ARG A 218 34.16 9.29 -11.15
C ARG A 218 35.08 9.93 -10.11
N GLY A 219 34.68 9.85 -8.85
CA GLY A 219 35.46 10.35 -7.72
C GLY A 219 35.39 11.86 -7.49
N THR A 220 34.66 12.61 -8.33
CA THR A 220 34.43 14.05 -8.10
C THR A 220 33.13 14.28 -7.34
N THR A 221 33.15 15.23 -6.41
CA THR A 221 31.96 15.69 -5.67
C THR A 221 31.41 16.97 -6.30
N ILE A 222 30.09 17.18 -6.18
CA ILE A 222 29.48 18.46 -6.57
C ILE A 222 29.92 19.50 -5.56
N ASN A 223 30.75 20.43 -6.03
CA ASN A 223 31.01 21.68 -5.35
C ASN A 223 30.23 22.80 -6.07
N SER A 224 30.20 23.99 -5.46
CA SER A 224 29.47 25.13 -6.00
C SER A 224 29.98 25.56 -7.37
N GLU A 225 31.27 25.43 -7.66
CA GLU A 225 31.85 25.81 -8.96
C GLU A 225 31.36 24.90 -10.10
N VAL A 226 31.38 23.58 -9.86
CA VAL A 226 30.87 22.59 -10.82
C VAL A 226 29.39 22.83 -11.05
N TYR A 227 28.61 23.08 -9.99
CA TYR A 227 27.19 23.37 -10.11
C TYR A 227 26.93 24.65 -10.93
N CYS A 228 27.65 25.75 -10.67
CA CYS A 228 27.56 26.98 -11.47
C CYS A 228 27.88 26.75 -12.96
N ARG A 229 28.85 25.87 -13.26
CA ARG A 229 29.18 25.49 -14.65
C ARG A 229 28.05 24.71 -15.31
N THR A 230 27.41 23.80 -14.57
CA THR A 230 26.22 23.06 -15.01
C THR A 230 25.06 24.02 -15.28
N LEU A 231 24.80 25.01 -14.42
CA LEU A 231 23.77 26.03 -14.65
C LEU A 231 24.02 26.87 -15.92
N LYS A 232 25.29 27.18 -16.23
CA LYS A 232 25.66 27.84 -17.50
C LYS A 232 25.37 26.96 -18.72
N LYS A 233 25.50 25.63 -18.60
CA LYS A 233 25.10 24.68 -19.65
C LYS A 233 23.58 24.58 -19.74
N LEU A 234 22.89 24.54 -18.61
CA LEU A 234 21.42 24.52 -18.54
C LEU A 234 20.81 25.74 -19.23
N LYS A 235 21.31 26.95 -18.95
CA LYS A 235 20.88 28.17 -19.62
C LYS A 235 20.97 28.06 -21.15
N ARG A 236 22.09 27.53 -21.66
CA ARG A 236 22.27 27.28 -23.10
C ARG A 236 21.30 26.22 -23.63
N ALA A 237 21.07 25.15 -22.88
CA ALA A 237 20.10 24.12 -23.25
C ALA A 237 18.67 24.68 -23.33
N ILE A 238 18.27 25.55 -22.40
CA ILE A 238 16.97 26.23 -22.41
C ILE A 238 16.87 27.14 -23.63
N GLN A 239 17.88 27.96 -23.92
CA GLN A 239 17.91 28.83 -25.11
C GLN A 239 17.66 28.04 -26.40
N ASN A 240 18.27 26.86 -26.51
CA ASN A 240 18.20 26.04 -27.72
C ASN A 240 16.89 25.26 -27.81
N LYS A 241 16.41 24.67 -26.71
CA LYS A 241 15.27 23.74 -26.70
C LYS A 241 13.92 24.41 -26.43
N ARG A 242 13.91 25.58 -25.78
CA ARG A 242 12.70 26.29 -25.31
C ARG A 242 12.80 27.77 -25.62
N ARG A 243 12.59 28.13 -26.89
CA ARG A 243 12.59 29.53 -27.35
C ARG A 243 11.52 30.33 -26.59
N GLY A 244 11.89 31.52 -26.10
CA GLY A 244 10.99 32.40 -25.34
C GLY A 244 10.89 32.11 -23.84
N LEU A 245 11.32 30.94 -23.35
CA LEU A 245 11.19 30.57 -21.93
C LEU A 245 12.02 31.48 -21.00
N LEU A 246 13.23 31.85 -21.44
CA LEU A 246 14.05 32.83 -20.72
C LEU A 246 13.40 34.22 -20.68
N SER A 247 12.72 34.61 -21.75
CA SER A 247 12.03 35.91 -21.84
C SER A 247 10.78 35.94 -20.96
N SER A 248 10.08 34.81 -20.80
CA SER A 248 8.93 34.69 -19.90
C SER A 248 9.29 34.64 -18.40
N GLY A 249 10.58 34.54 -18.09
CA GLY A 249 11.12 34.35 -16.75
C GLY A 249 11.08 32.88 -16.32
N VAL A 250 12.25 32.28 -16.11
CA VAL A 250 12.36 30.90 -15.64
C VAL A 250 12.38 30.85 -14.13
N VAL A 251 11.64 29.88 -13.58
CA VAL A 251 11.68 29.54 -12.16
C VAL A 251 12.47 28.24 -12.01
N LEU A 252 13.63 28.29 -11.35
CA LEU A 252 14.43 27.11 -11.09
C LEU A 252 14.01 26.49 -9.75
N LEU A 253 13.60 25.22 -9.78
CA LEU A 253 13.27 24.42 -8.61
C LEU A 253 14.32 23.32 -8.40
N HIS A 254 15.06 23.41 -7.30
CA HIS A 254 16.09 22.46 -6.88
C HIS A 254 16.10 22.32 -5.36
N ASP A 255 16.84 21.34 -4.83
CA ASP A 255 16.94 21.12 -3.39
C ASP A 255 17.92 22.09 -2.71
N ASN A 256 17.94 22.06 -1.37
CA ASN A 256 18.76 22.95 -0.54
C ASN A 256 20.16 22.35 -0.23
N ALA A 257 20.74 21.55 -1.12
CA ALA A 257 22.09 21.03 -0.91
C ALA A 257 23.12 22.16 -0.75
N ARG A 258 24.15 21.97 0.08
CA ARG A 258 25.17 23.02 0.36
C ARG A 258 25.78 23.70 -0.89
N PRO A 259 26.09 23.00 -1.99
CA PRO A 259 26.58 23.65 -3.21
C PRO A 259 25.57 24.61 -3.87
N HIS A 260 24.27 24.40 -3.62
CA HIS A 260 23.15 25.15 -4.21
C HIS A 260 22.92 26.48 -3.50
N THR A 261 23.22 26.55 -2.20
CA THR A 261 23.02 27.73 -1.35
C THR A 261 24.29 28.56 -1.14
N ALA A 262 25.42 28.16 -1.74
CA ALA A 262 26.67 28.91 -1.63
C ALA A 262 26.54 30.31 -2.24
N VAL A 263 27.20 31.31 -1.63
CA VAL A 263 27.16 32.73 -2.06
C VAL A 263 27.46 32.90 -3.56
N ARG A 264 28.40 32.12 -4.10
CA ARG A 264 28.77 32.11 -5.53
C ARG A 264 27.65 31.66 -6.46
N THR A 265 26.74 30.82 -5.98
CA THR A 265 25.57 30.34 -6.73
C THR A 265 24.47 31.41 -6.80
N GLY A 266 24.48 32.37 -5.85
CA GLY A 266 23.60 33.54 -5.80
C GLY A 266 24.17 34.81 -6.44
N GLU A 267 25.36 34.75 -7.07
CA GLU A 267 25.96 35.93 -7.72
C GLU A 267 25.13 36.41 -8.93
N PRO A 268 25.10 37.72 -9.21
CA PRO A 268 24.21 38.30 -10.22
C PRO A 268 24.33 37.76 -11.65
N ASN A 269 25.50 37.21 -11.99
CA ASN A 269 25.74 36.62 -13.30
C ASN A 269 24.98 35.28 -13.52
N HIS A 270 24.38 34.72 -12.46
CA HIS A 270 23.57 33.51 -12.46
C HIS A 270 22.07 33.77 -12.19
N LEU A 271 21.68 35.03 -11.87
CA LEU A 271 20.33 35.50 -11.50
C LEU A 271 19.25 35.44 -12.60
N LEU A 272 19.48 34.78 -13.74
CA LEU A 272 18.43 34.63 -14.77
C LEU A 272 17.27 33.74 -14.34
N PHE A 273 17.44 33.02 -13.24
CA PHE A 273 16.42 32.21 -12.62
C PHE A 273 15.87 32.96 -11.42
N ARG A 274 14.55 33.15 -11.37
CA ARG A 274 13.90 33.51 -10.11
C ARG A 274 13.97 32.25 -9.25
N VAL A 275 14.98 32.18 -8.39
CA VAL A 275 15.11 31.08 -7.43
C VAL A 275 13.97 31.22 -6.44
N PHE A 276 13.02 30.29 -6.49
CA PHE A 276 11.96 30.24 -5.51
C PHE A 276 12.53 29.56 -4.26
N TRP A 277 13.07 30.37 -3.36
CA TRP A 277 13.51 29.93 -2.04
C TRP A 277 12.44 30.23 -1.00
N GLN A 278 12.14 29.25 -0.15
CA GLN A 278 11.49 29.47 1.13
C GLN A 278 12.56 29.54 2.22
N GLY A 279 12.45 30.58 3.06
CA GLY A 279 13.22 30.80 4.27
C GLY A 279 13.37 29.56 5.16
N PHE A 280 14.52 28.89 5.09
CA PHE A 280 14.94 27.89 6.07
C PHE A 280 16.34 28.23 6.57
N GLY A 281 16.43 29.29 7.36
CA GLY A 281 17.56 29.46 8.29
C GLY A 281 17.22 28.75 9.59
N VAL A 282 17.69 27.52 9.75
CA VAL A 282 17.92 26.94 11.08
C VAL A 282 19.31 26.33 11.03
N HIS A 283 20.14 26.75 11.97
CA HIS A 283 21.52 26.34 12.16
C HIS A 283 21.73 24.85 11.88
N ASP A 284 22.76 24.56 11.08
CA ASP A 284 23.37 23.24 11.00
C ASP A 284 23.82 22.85 12.43
N ASP A 285 23.06 21.97 13.09
CA ASP A 285 23.58 21.18 14.19
C ASP A 285 24.25 19.94 13.60
N ASP A 286 25.57 19.91 13.75
CA ASP A 286 26.46 18.81 13.47
C ASP A 286 26.09 17.57 14.31
N ASP A 287 25.27 16.66 13.76
CA ASP A 287 25.34 15.23 14.14
C ASP A 287 24.61 14.29 13.17
N ILE A 288 25.17 14.04 11.97
CA ILE A 288 24.84 12.81 11.20
C ILE A 288 26.10 12.26 10.53
N ARG A 289 27.01 11.70 11.33
CA ARG A 289 27.97 10.66 10.90
C ARG A 289 27.46 9.23 11.12
N GLY A 290 26.17 9.05 11.38
CA GLY A 290 25.54 7.72 11.49
C GLY A 290 24.74 7.34 10.25
N ASN A 291 25.14 6.25 9.58
CA ASN A 291 24.36 5.48 8.59
C ASN A 291 23.99 6.14 7.24
N TRP A 292 25.01 6.59 6.50
CA TRP A 292 24.88 7.01 5.10
C TRP A 292 24.73 5.84 4.08
N GLU A 293 24.80 4.58 4.50
CA GLU A 293 24.69 3.43 3.59
C GLU A 293 23.24 2.96 3.31
N GLU A 294 22.28 3.27 4.19
CA GLU A 294 20.93 2.67 4.11
C GLU A 294 19.92 3.51 3.30
N LYS A 295 20.18 4.82 3.13
CA LYS A 295 19.39 5.72 2.25
C LYS A 295 19.49 5.36 0.76
N GLN A 296 20.47 4.54 0.36
CA GLN A 296 20.73 4.22 -1.05
C GLN A 296 19.67 3.33 -1.70
N SER A 297 18.79 2.65 -0.95
CA SER A 297 17.86 1.68 -1.56
C SER A 297 16.68 2.28 -2.33
N LYS A 298 16.38 3.58 -2.19
CA LYS A 298 15.16 4.19 -2.75
C LYS A 298 15.33 5.00 -4.04
N THR A 299 16.56 5.39 -4.40
CA THR A 299 16.84 6.21 -5.60
C THR A 299 17.72 5.49 -6.62
N ASN A 300 18.16 4.26 -6.34
CA ASN A 300 19.00 3.51 -7.27
C ASN A 300 18.18 3.01 -8.46
N VAL A 301 18.41 3.61 -9.62
CA VAL A 301 17.99 3.06 -10.91
C VAL A 301 19.03 2.03 -11.34
N ALA A 302 18.63 0.76 -11.42
CA ALA A 302 19.43 -0.31 -11.99
C ALA A 302 19.09 -0.48 -13.47
N ILE A 303 20.11 -0.53 -14.33
CA ILE A 303 19.95 -0.79 -15.77
C ILE A 303 20.35 -2.25 -16.03
N PRO A 304 19.41 -3.14 -16.40
CA PRO A 304 19.75 -4.51 -16.79
C PRO A 304 20.30 -4.54 -18.22
N VAL A 305 21.41 -5.25 -18.44
CA VAL A 305 21.97 -5.48 -19.77
C VAL A 305 21.58 -6.87 -20.24
N GLY A 306 20.95 -6.96 -21.41
CA GLY A 306 20.62 -8.22 -22.05
C GLY A 306 20.18 -7.99 -23.49
N LEU A 307 21.15 -7.90 -24.40
CA LEU A 307 21.14 -8.35 -25.81
C LEU A 307 22.35 -7.73 -26.53
N GLU A 308 23.50 -8.39 -26.46
CA GLU A 308 24.55 -8.22 -27.46
C GLU A 308 24.15 -8.99 -28.71
N SER A 309 23.84 -8.28 -29.78
CA SER A 309 24.38 -8.51 -31.12
C SER A 309 23.60 -7.67 -32.14
N SER A 310 24.25 -6.62 -32.64
CA SER A 310 23.83 -5.76 -33.75
C SER A 310 22.54 -4.95 -33.54
N SER A 311 22.58 -3.68 -33.93
CA SER A 311 21.49 -2.69 -33.83
C SER A 311 21.38 -2.03 -32.46
N ARG A 312 21.53 -0.70 -32.47
CA ARG A 312 21.30 0.24 -31.35
C ARG A 312 19.99 -0.06 -30.60
N SER A 313 20.05 -0.78 -29.49
CA SER A 313 18.93 -0.98 -28.58
C SER A 313 19.02 0.02 -27.42
N VAL A 314 18.59 1.24 -27.72
CA VAL A 314 18.24 2.27 -26.75
C VAL A 314 17.11 1.70 -25.90
N ILE A 315 17.34 1.50 -24.59
CA ILE A 315 16.22 1.38 -23.64
C ILE A 315 15.37 2.62 -23.87
N SER A 316 14.12 2.44 -24.31
CA SER A 316 13.24 3.54 -24.62
C SER A 316 13.06 4.37 -23.36
N LEU A 317 13.72 5.54 -23.34
CA LEU A 317 13.56 6.65 -22.41
C LEU A 317 12.15 6.75 -21.80
N PRO A 318 11.03 6.55 -22.54
CA PRO A 318 9.67 6.50 -21.98
C PRO A 318 9.48 5.74 -20.65
N ALA A 319 10.13 4.59 -20.43
CA ALA A 319 9.96 3.80 -19.21
C ALA A 319 10.65 4.43 -17.97
N PHE A 320 11.79 5.10 -18.18
CA PHE A 320 12.50 5.86 -17.14
C PHE A 320 11.69 7.10 -16.73
N PHE A 321 11.05 7.74 -17.72
CA PHE A 321 10.16 8.89 -17.52
C PHE A 321 8.89 8.53 -16.75
N GLN A 322 8.24 7.40 -17.04
CA GLN A 322 7.05 6.98 -16.29
C GLN A 322 7.34 6.76 -14.80
N ILE A 323 8.52 6.25 -14.45
CA ILE A 323 8.87 5.94 -13.05
C ILE A 323 9.15 7.23 -12.26
N ILE A 324 9.94 8.17 -12.79
CA ILE A 324 10.24 9.43 -12.08
C ILE A 324 9.05 10.38 -12.10
N SER A 325 8.35 10.48 -13.24
CA SER A 325 7.16 11.32 -13.35
C SER A 325 6.01 10.80 -12.48
N SER A 326 5.79 9.47 -12.40
CA SER A 326 4.76 8.94 -11.49
C SER A 326 5.19 9.14 -10.03
N PHE A 327 6.46 8.97 -9.66
CA PHE A 327 6.86 9.16 -8.26
C PHE A 327 6.64 10.60 -7.77
N TYR A 328 6.98 11.60 -8.59
CA TYR A 328 6.84 13.01 -8.21
C TYR A 328 5.39 13.52 -8.36
N LEU A 329 4.70 13.19 -9.47
CA LEU A 329 3.29 13.60 -9.65
C LEU A 329 2.33 12.87 -8.72
N GLU A 330 2.56 11.59 -8.43
CA GLU A 330 1.73 10.83 -7.48
C GLU A 330 1.99 11.29 -6.05
N SER A 331 3.22 11.66 -5.69
CA SER A 331 3.50 12.32 -4.39
C SER A 331 2.75 13.64 -4.27
N PHE A 332 2.78 14.47 -5.33
CA PHE A 332 2.02 15.73 -5.39
C PHE A 332 0.50 15.52 -5.33
N ARG A 333 -0.02 14.50 -6.01
CA ARG A 333 -1.46 14.19 -6.11
C ARG A 333 -1.99 13.49 -4.84
N ILE A 334 -1.17 12.71 -4.16
CA ILE A 334 -1.49 12.09 -2.86
C ILE A 334 -1.56 13.17 -1.76
N GLU A 335 -0.64 14.15 -1.76
CA GLU A 335 -0.67 15.27 -0.80
C GLU A 335 -1.91 16.18 -1.03
N SER A 336 -2.32 16.36 -2.28
CA SER A 336 -3.58 17.05 -2.65
C SER A 336 -4.86 16.29 -2.25
N ARG A 337 -4.85 14.95 -2.25
CA ARG A 337 -6.00 14.14 -1.81
C ARG A 337 -6.10 14.01 -0.29
N ASN A 338 -4.97 13.97 0.42
CA ASN A 338 -4.95 13.91 1.88
C ASN A 338 -5.40 15.24 2.52
N SER A 339 -5.15 16.40 1.89
CA SER A 339 -5.66 17.68 2.41
C SER A 339 -7.20 17.81 2.38
N LYS A 340 -7.90 17.00 1.59
CA LYS A 340 -9.37 16.87 1.64
C LYS A 340 -9.87 15.83 2.64
N LEU A 341 -9.03 14.87 3.04
CA LEU A 341 -9.39 13.84 4.02
C LEU A 341 -9.09 14.27 5.46
N ASP A 342 -8.12 15.17 5.67
CA ASP A 342 -7.81 15.78 6.97
C ASP A 342 -8.81 16.89 7.38
N MET A 343 -9.86 17.16 6.58
CA MET A 343 -10.99 18.02 6.94
C MET A 343 -12.28 17.25 7.29
N LEU A 344 -12.23 15.91 7.38
CA LEU A 344 -13.40 15.08 7.65
C LEU A 344 -13.26 14.07 8.80
N TRP A 345 -12.29 14.24 9.71
CA TRP A 345 -12.27 13.54 11.00
C TRP A 345 -11.78 14.43 12.14
#